data_AF-A0A3B8UUD6-F1
#
_entry.id   AF-A0A3B8UUD6-F1
#
_cell.length_a   1.000
_cell.length_b   1.000
_cell.length_c   1.000
_cell.angle_alpha   90.00
_cell.angle_beta   90.00
_cell.angle_gamma   90.00
#
_symmetry.space_group_name_H-M   'P 1'
#
loop_
_entity.id
_entity.type
_entity.pdbx_description
1 polymer ?
#
loop_
_entity_poly.entity_id
_entity_poly.type
_entity_poly.pdbx_seq_one_letter_code
_entity_poly.pdbx_strand_id
1 'polypeptide(L)'
;MKNMYCEHLGISEDVYNYGQNVIKELKERFDRIDEIAEYNQLKVLSAMQKNKVAEMHLYGTSGYGYNDEGRDTLERIYADIFKTEDALVRPQIICGTHALNVAISSNLRPGDELLSP
;
A
#
# COMPACT_ATOMS: atom_id res chain seq x y z
N MET A 1 -31.24 -5.09 7.25
CA MET A 1 -30.32 -5.23 6.09
C MET A 1 -30.90 -6.12 4.99
N LYS A 2 -31.39 -7.33 5.29
CA LYS A 2 -31.98 -8.23 4.28
C LYS A 2 -32.98 -7.57 3.33
N ASN A 3 -33.95 -6.78 3.82
CA ASN A 3 -34.91 -6.04 2.99
C ASN A 3 -34.26 -5.05 2.02
N MET A 4 -33.14 -4.44 2.39
CA MET A 4 -32.39 -3.57 1.49
C MET A 4 -31.83 -4.37 0.31
N TYR A 5 -31.21 -5.53 0.59
CA TYR A 5 -30.66 -6.40 -0.46
C TYR A 5 -31.76 -7.04 -1.31
N CYS A 6 -32.82 -7.55 -0.68
CA CYS A 6 -33.82 -8.35 -1.38
C CYS A 6 -34.91 -7.52 -2.04
N GLU A 7 -35.46 -6.52 -1.34
CA GLU A 7 -36.60 -5.74 -1.83
C GLU A 7 -36.15 -4.53 -2.65
N HIS A 8 -35.06 -3.85 -2.25
CA HIS A 8 -34.64 -2.60 -2.89
C HIS A 8 -33.61 -2.82 -3.99
N LEU A 9 -32.73 -3.82 -3.83
CA LEU A 9 -31.70 -4.18 -4.82
C LEU A 9 -32.05 -5.43 -5.63
N GLY A 10 -33.16 -6.10 -5.33
CA GLY A 10 -33.65 -7.26 -6.10
C GLY A 10 -32.79 -8.53 -6.00
N ILE A 11 -31.95 -8.66 -4.97
CA ILE A 11 -31.16 -9.87 -4.74
C ILE A 11 -32.07 -10.97 -4.19
N SER A 12 -32.08 -12.14 -4.83
CA SER A 12 -32.90 -13.27 -4.33
C SER A 12 -32.53 -13.64 -2.89
N GLU A 13 -33.54 -14.06 -2.13
CA GLU A 13 -33.35 -14.47 -0.74
C GLU A 13 -32.38 -15.65 -0.60
N ASP A 14 -32.40 -16.59 -1.54
CA ASP A 14 -31.50 -17.73 -1.58
C ASP A 14 -30.03 -17.30 -1.71
N VAL A 15 -29.73 -16.34 -2.59
CA VAL A 15 -28.39 -15.78 -2.76
C VAL A 15 -27.94 -15.03 -1.50
N TYR A 16 -28.83 -14.25 -0.88
CA TYR A 16 -28.52 -13.57 0.38
C TYR A 16 -28.16 -14.56 1.47
N ASN A 17 -29.00 -15.59 1.69
CA ASN A 17 -28.78 -16.60 2.72
C ASN A 17 -27.50 -17.41 2.45
N TYR A 18 -27.24 -17.78 1.20
CA TYR A 18 -25.99 -18.44 0.80
C TYR A 18 -24.77 -17.58 1.15
N GLY A 19 -24.79 -16.29 0.82
CA GLY A 19 -23.72 -15.36 1.16
C GLY A 19 -23.47 -15.24 2.66
N GLN A 20 -24.53 -15.20 3.48
CA GLN A 20 -24.39 -15.16 4.95
C GLN A 20 -23.70 -16.41 5.50
N ASN A 21 -24.02 -17.59 4.97
CA ASN A 21 -23.37 -18.84 5.38
C ASN A 21 -21.88 -18.83 5.02
N VAL A 22 -21.52 -18.41 3.80
CA VAL A 22 -20.11 -18.30 3.37
C VAL A 22 -19.35 -17.29 4.24
N ILE A 23 -19.93 -16.12 4.54
CA ILE A 23 -19.30 -15.12 5.41
C ILE A 23 -19.00 -15.70 6.79
N LYS A 24 -19.92 -16.49 7.35
CA LYS A 24 -19.73 -17.15 8.64
C LYS A 24 -18.54 -18.13 8.61
N GLU A 25 -18.40 -18.90 7.53
CA GLU A 25 -17.28 -19.82 7.34
C GLU A 25 -15.94 -19.09 7.13
N LEU A 26 -15.96 -17.87 6.60
CA LEU A 26 -14.77 -17.04 6.39
C LEU A 26 -14.30 -16.30 7.64
N LYS A 27 -15.04 -16.35 8.76
CA LYS A 27 -14.74 -15.57 9.97
C LYS A 27 -13.30 -15.71 10.44
N GLU A 28 -12.79 -16.93 10.55
CA GLU A 28 -11.40 -17.18 10.97
C GLU A 28 -10.36 -16.60 10.01
N ARG A 29 -10.66 -16.53 8.70
CA ARG A 29 -9.76 -15.92 7.72
C ARG A 29 -9.73 -14.40 7.86
N PHE A 30 -10.89 -13.79 8.12
CA PHE A 30 -10.98 -12.35 8.36
C PHE A 30 -10.28 -11.96 9.67
N ASP A 31 -10.45 -12.75 10.73
CA ASP A 31 -9.77 -12.50 12.00
C ASP A 31 -8.24 -12.49 11.84
N ARG A 32 -7.69 -13.43 11.07
CA ARG A 32 -6.25 -13.43 10.75
C ARG A 32 -5.83 -12.22 9.89
N ILE A 33 -6.68 -11.76 8.98
CA ILE A 33 -6.40 -10.55 8.19
C ILE A 33 -6.38 -9.33 9.11
N ASP A 34 -7.31 -9.25 10.06
CA ASP A 34 -7.40 -8.15 11.03
C ASP A 34 -6.17 -8.09 11.94
N GLU A 35 -5.67 -9.23 12.43
CA GLU A 35 -4.43 -9.31 13.20
C GLU A 35 -3.22 -8.79 12.39
N ILE A 36 -3.11 -9.19 11.12
CA ILE A 36 -2.04 -8.73 10.22
C ILE A 36 -2.19 -7.23 9.92
N ALA A 37 -3.42 -6.75 9.73
CA ALA A 37 -3.71 -5.35 9.49
C ALA A 37 -3.35 -4.49 10.71
N GLU A 38 -3.68 -4.93 11.93
CA GLU A 38 -3.32 -4.25 13.18
C GLU A 38 -1.79 -4.15 13.32
N TYR A 39 -1.08 -5.26 13.13
CA TYR A 39 0.38 -5.25 13.15
C TYR A 39 0.98 -4.27 12.14
N ASN A 40 0.49 -4.30 10.89
CA ASN A 40 0.99 -3.42 9.85
C ASN A 40 0.62 -1.95 10.09
N GLN A 41 -0.53 -1.68 10.69
CA GLN A 41 -0.94 -0.33 11.10
C GLN A 41 0.03 0.24 12.14
N LEU A 42 0.38 -0.55 13.16
CA LEU A 42 1.36 -0.15 14.18
C LEU A 42 2.76 0.04 13.58
N LYS A 43 3.15 -0.82 12.62
CA LYS A 43 4.42 -0.67 11.88
C LYS A 43 4.49 0.66 11.12
N VAL A 44 3.43 1.03 10.40
CA VAL A 44 3.35 2.32 9.68
C VAL A 44 3.37 3.49 10.65
N LEU A 45 2.56 3.44 11.70
CA LEU A 45 2.49 4.49 12.71
C LEU A 45 3.85 4.72 13.39
N SER A 46 4.53 3.63 13.77
CA SER A 46 5.87 3.69 14.36
C SER A 46 6.90 4.31 13.43
N ALA A 47 6.88 3.98 12.13
CA ALA A 47 7.77 4.59 11.13
C ALA A 47 7.52 6.09 10.96
N MET A 48 6.24 6.53 10.94
CA MET A 48 5.90 7.95 10.89
C MET A 48 6.36 8.71 12.14
N GLN A 49 6.17 8.13 13.32
CA GLN A 49 6.62 8.71 14.59
C GLN A 49 8.15 8.81 14.66
N LYS A 50 8.86 7.75 14.27
CA LYS A 50 10.33 7.71 14.22
C LYS A 50 10.90 8.80 13.29
N ASN A 51 10.27 8.99 12.13
CA ASN A 51 10.66 10.01 11.16
C ASN A 51 10.09 11.41 11.47
N LYS A 52 9.42 11.58 12.62
CA LYS A 52 8.89 12.87 13.09
C LYS A 52 8.02 13.58 12.06
N VAL A 53 7.12 12.82 11.41
CA VAL A 53 6.15 13.40 10.48
C VAL A 53 5.36 14.51 11.17
N ALA A 54 5.16 15.59 10.44
CA ALA A 54 4.60 16.85 10.92
C ALA A 54 3.94 17.57 9.75
N GLU A 55 3.10 18.56 10.03
CA GLU A 55 2.37 19.34 9.02
C GLU A 55 3.28 19.87 7.90
N MET A 56 4.50 20.32 8.25
CA MET A 56 5.47 20.84 7.28
C MET A 56 5.83 19.86 6.16
N HIS A 57 5.77 18.56 6.42
CA HIS A 57 6.06 17.51 5.45
C HIS A 57 4.92 17.30 4.44
N LEU A 58 3.77 17.95 4.64
CA LEU A 58 2.61 17.87 3.77
C LEU A 58 2.58 18.99 2.72
N TYR A 59 3.49 19.96 2.80
CA TYR A 59 3.62 21.00 1.79
C TYR A 59 4.40 20.49 0.58
N GLY A 60 3.88 20.75 -0.61
CA GLY A 60 4.59 20.48 -1.85
C GLY A 60 5.61 21.56 -2.19
N THR A 61 6.61 21.18 -2.98
CA THR A 61 7.56 22.12 -3.58
C THR A 61 7.16 22.49 -5.02
N SER A 62 7.74 23.57 -5.54
CA SER A 62 7.56 23.99 -6.93
C SER A 62 8.90 24.12 -7.66
N GLY A 63 8.87 24.26 -8.99
CA GLY A 63 10.07 24.33 -9.81
C GLY A 63 10.89 23.04 -9.75
N TYR A 64 12.18 23.14 -9.39
CA TYR A 64 13.09 21.99 -9.32
C TYR A 64 12.83 21.06 -8.13
N GLY A 65 12.12 21.51 -7.09
CA GLY A 65 11.86 20.71 -5.89
C GLY A 65 13.12 20.36 -5.08
N TYR A 66 14.08 21.29 -4.99
CA TYR A 66 15.23 21.13 -4.09
C TYR A 66 14.80 21.26 -2.64
N ASN A 67 15.46 20.50 -1.75
CA ASN A 67 15.21 20.49 -0.31
C ASN A 67 13.73 20.25 0.06
N ASP A 68 13.10 19.31 -0.64
CA ASP A 68 11.74 18.89 -0.35
C ASP A 68 11.74 17.91 0.83
N GLU A 69 11.64 18.45 2.05
CA GLU A 69 11.64 17.66 3.28
C GLU A 69 10.45 16.68 3.33
N GLY A 70 9.30 17.02 2.75
CA GLY A 70 8.14 16.13 2.72
C GLY A 70 8.42 14.88 1.91
N ARG A 71 8.97 15.07 0.72
CA ARG A 71 9.43 14.00 -0.17
C ARG A 71 10.51 13.14 0.48
N ASP A 72 11.56 13.76 1.02
CA ASP A 72 12.70 13.04 1.56
C ASP A 72 12.32 12.29 2.86
N THR A 73 11.39 12.83 3.66
CA THR A 73 10.81 12.14 4.83
C THR A 73 9.96 10.95 4.42
N LEU A 74 9.15 11.08 3.37
CA LEU A 74 8.33 9.97 2.87
C LEU A 74 9.20 8.77 2.46
N GLU A 75 10.34 9.00 1.83
CA GLU A 75 11.29 7.94 1.47
C GLU A 75 11.89 7.26 2.69
N ARG A 76 12.34 8.02 3.68
CA ARG A 76 12.83 7.43 4.94
C ARG A 76 11.77 6.58 5.65
N ILE A 77 10.50 7.00 5.61
CA ILE A 77 9.38 6.21 6.15
C ILE A 77 9.22 4.89 5.39
N TYR A 78 9.25 4.91 4.05
CA TYR A 78 9.17 3.70 3.25
C TYR A 78 10.36 2.77 3.53
N ALA A 79 11.58 3.29 3.56
CA ALA A 79 12.77 2.51 3.91
C ALA A 79 12.64 1.87 5.30
N ASP A 80 12.15 2.63 6.30
CA ASP A 80 11.91 2.13 7.65
C ASP A 80 10.82 1.06 7.73
N ILE A 81 9.76 1.17 6.93
CA ILE A 81 8.66 0.19 6.87
C ILE A 81 9.14 -1.12 6.23
N PHE A 82 9.87 -1.03 5.12
CA PHE A 82 10.34 -2.17 4.33
C PHE A 82 11.68 -2.74 4.82
N LYS A 83 12.32 -2.10 5.81
CA LYS A 83 13.61 -2.51 6.39
C LYS A 83 14.73 -2.53 5.35
N THR A 84 14.74 -1.51 4.50
CA THR A 84 15.77 -1.30 3.48
C THR A 84 16.67 -0.14 3.86
N GLU A 85 17.83 -0.04 3.20
CA GLU A 85 18.76 1.07 3.39
C GLU A 85 18.21 2.40 2.84
N ASP A 86 17.46 2.31 1.73
CA ASP A 86 16.88 3.46 1.04
C ASP A 86 15.54 3.08 0.37
N ALA A 87 14.79 4.08 -0.11
CA ALA A 87 13.56 3.91 -0.88
C ALA A 87 13.37 5.05 -1.88
N LEU A 88 12.87 4.74 -3.08
CA LEU A 88 12.51 5.75 -4.09
C LEU A 88 10.99 5.87 -4.24
N VAL A 89 10.39 6.93 -3.68
CA VAL A 89 8.92 7.13 -3.68
C VAL A 89 8.57 8.46 -4.32
N ARG A 90 7.99 8.41 -5.52
CA ARG A 90 7.87 9.59 -6.38
C ARG A 90 6.55 9.60 -7.16
N PRO A 91 5.83 10.74 -7.22
CA PRO A 91 4.69 10.88 -8.14
C PRO A 91 5.11 10.81 -9.62
N GLN A 92 6.39 11.03 -9.93
CA GLN A 92 6.95 10.85 -11.28
C GLN A 92 6.94 9.37 -11.73
N ILE A 93 6.86 8.42 -10.80
CA ILE A 93 6.71 7.00 -11.11
C ILE A 93 5.21 6.72 -11.31
N ILE A 94 4.77 6.90 -12.55
CA ILE A 94 3.33 6.91 -12.91
C ILE A 94 2.57 5.59 -12.70
N CYS A 95 3.24 4.43 -12.61
CA CYS A 95 2.60 3.14 -12.41
C CYS A 95 3.59 2.07 -11.92
N GLY A 96 3.07 0.90 -11.51
CA GLY A 96 3.89 -0.24 -11.06
C GLY A 96 4.85 -0.77 -12.13
N THR A 97 4.42 -0.83 -13.40
CA THR A 97 5.29 -1.24 -14.52
C THR A 97 6.46 -0.27 -14.71
N HIS A 98 6.22 1.04 -14.54
CA HIS A 98 7.28 2.04 -14.59
C HIS A 98 8.28 1.86 -13.45
N ALA A 99 7.81 1.60 -12.22
CA ALA A 99 8.68 1.32 -11.07
C ALA A 99 9.60 0.12 -11.30
N LEU A 100 9.04 -1.00 -11.79
CA LEU A 100 9.80 -2.21 -12.13
C LEU A 100 10.83 -1.95 -13.22
N ASN A 101 10.44 -1.24 -14.30
CA ASN A 101 11.35 -0.91 -15.38
C ASN A 101 12.52 -0.03 -14.89
N VAL A 102 12.26 0.98 -14.05
CA VAL A 102 13.31 1.83 -13.47
C VAL A 102 14.29 0.97 -12.66
N ALA A 103 13.79 0.08 -11.79
CA ALA A 103 14.64 -0.78 -10.98
C ALA A 103 15.52 -1.71 -11.83
N ILE A 104 14.94 -2.37 -12.85
CA ILE A 104 15.65 -3.34 -13.70
C ILE A 104 16.66 -2.63 -14.62
N SER A 105 16.20 -1.64 -15.41
CA SER A 105 17.04 -0.96 -16.40
C SER A 105 18.19 -0.17 -15.78
N SER A 106 18.02 0.32 -14.54
CA SER A 106 19.09 1.05 -13.84
C SER A 106 20.19 0.14 -13.30
N ASN A 107 19.87 -1.13 -13.01
CA ASN A 107 20.80 -2.10 -12.45
C ASN A 107 21.45 -3.02 -13.50
N LEU A 108 20.86 -3.15 -14.70
CA LEU A 108 21.45 -3.92 -15.80
C LEU A 108 22.30 -3.06 -16.74
N ARG A 109 23.30 -3.68 -17.38
CA ARG A 109 24.18 -3.11 -18.40
C ARG A 109 24.18 -3.95 -19.67
N PRO A 110 24.65 -3.39 -20.81
CA PRO A 110 24.77 -4.17 -22.05
C PRO A 110 25.62 -5.43 -21.85
N GLY A 111 25.03 -6.59 -22.12
CA GLY A 111 25.65 -7.90 -21.92
C GLY A 111 25.20 -8.62 -20.64
N ASP A 112 24.52 -7.95 -19.71
CA ASP A 112 23.92 -8.60 -18.55
C ASP A 112 22.64 -9.36 -18.94
N GLU A 113 22.31 -10.40 -18.18
CA GLU A 113 21.09 -11.19 -18.32
C GLU A 113 20.22 -11.10 -17.05
N LEU A 114 18.91 -11.00 -17.23
CA LEU A 114 17.93 -11.06 -16.15
C LEU A 114 17.37 -12.49 -16.05
N LEU A 115 17.45 -13.09 -14.86
CA LEU A 115 16.81 -14.36 -14.56
C LEU A 115 15.54 -14.15 -13.75
N SER A 116 14.41 -14.66 -14.25
CA SER A 116 13.16 -14.79 -13.49
C SER A 116 12.91 -16.28 -13.24
N PRO A 117 13.10 -16.78 -12.00
CA PRO A 117 12.87 -18.19 -11.65
C PRO A 117 11.40 -18.58 -11.66
#